data_AF-A0A2H0L647-F1
#
_entry.id   AF-A0A2H0L647-F1
#
_cell.length_a   1.000
_cell.length_b   1.000
_cell.length_c   1.000
_cell.angle_alpha   90.00
_cell.angle_beta   90.00
_cell.angle_gamma   90.00
#
_symmetry.space_group_name_H-M   'P 1'
#
loop_
_entity.id
_entity.type
_entity.pdbx_description
1 polymer ?
#
loop_
_entity_poly.entity_id
_entity_poly.type
_entity_poly.pdbx_seq_one_letter_code
_entity_poly.pdbx_strand_id
1 'polypeptide(L)'
;MLHIPTYILQVATQGSLLSTIDDSSLIDLINRGIAYALIIAGILSVIFIFYGGISFILSGGQEEKIKQAVSTIRYAIIGLIVTILSVIIVNAVGRFIGLNTIDYLSFNEIIHVIQQISDDIRGGGNGGSTRTLN
;
A
#
# COMPACT_ATOMS: atom_id res chain seq x y z
N MET A 1 16.65 47.33 -13.43
CA MET A 1 17.57 46.26 -12.99
C MET A 1 16.76 44.98 -12.83
N LEU A 2 17.13 43.95 -13.59
CA LEU A 2 16.31 42.79 -13.97
C LEU A 2 15.66 42.07 -12.77
N HIS A 3 14.32 41.97 -12.78
CA HIS A 3 13.63 40.89 -12.08
C HIS A 3 13.86 39.64 -12.93
N ILE A 4 14.84 38.81 -12.56
CA ILE A 4 14.99 37.48 -13.17
C ILE A 4 13.78 36.69 -12.66
N PRO A 5 12.80 36.41 -13.52
CA PRO A 5 11.57 35.78 -13.09
C PRO A 5 11.86 34.34 -12.62
N THR A 6 11.30 34.02 -11.47
CA THR A 6 11.51 32.78 -10.68
C THR A 6 11.09 31.50 -11.40
N TYR A 7 10.53 31.58 -12.61
CA TYR A 7 10.17 30.42 -13.42
C TYR A 7 11.37 29.53 -13.77
N ILE A 8 12.60 30.07 -13.87
CA ILE A 8 13.79 29.25 -14.14
C ILE A 8 14.25 28.42 -12.92
N LEU A 9 13.88 28.82 -11.70
CA LEU A 9 14.20 28.06 -10.49
C LEU A 9 13.29 26.83 -10.35
N GLN A 10 12.08 26.89 -10.90
CA GLN A 10 11.16 25.75 -10.94
C GLN A 10 11.56 24.72 -12.03
N VAL A 11 12.24 25.19 -13.07
CA VAL A 11 12.85 24.36 -14.12
C VAL A 11 14.13 23.67 -13.60
N ALA A 12 14.80 24.23 -12.59
CA ALA A 12 15.93 23.59 -11.89
C ALA A 12 15.47 22.59 -10.79
N THR A 13 14.25 22.75 -10.25
CA THR A 13 13.57 21.68 -9.49
C THR A 13 12.99 20.57 -10.40
N GLN A 14 13.25 20.59 -11.71
CA GLN A 14 13.10 19.41 -12.57
C GLN A 14 14.12 18.29 -12.26
N GLY A 15 14.80 18.36 -11.12
CA GLY A 15 15.37 17.17 -10.47
C GLY A 15 14.33 16.09 -10.13
N SER A 16 13.03 16.33 -10.34
CA SER A 16 11.95 15.36 -10.10
C SER A 16 11.31 14.75 -11.36
N LEU A 17 11.77 15.13 -12.57
CA LEU A 17 11.22 14.54 -13.81
C LEU A 17 11.97 13.29 -14.30
N LEU A 18 13.17 13.02 -13.76
CA LEU A 18 13.97 11.83 -14.10
C LEU A 18 13.94 10.74 -13.00
N SER A 19 13.48 11.03 -11.79
CA SER A 19 13.35 10.04 -10.71
C SER A 19 11.95 9.45 -10.57
N THR A 20 10.97 9.94 -11.33
CA THR A 20 9.56 9.47 -11.26
C THR A 20 9.23 8.46 -12.37
N ILE A 21 10.09 8.27 -13.39
CA ILE A 21 9.80 7.36 -14.51
C ILE A 21 10.21 5.90 -14.25
N ASP A 22 11.20 5.60 -13.40
CA ASP A 22 11.71 4.21 -13.32
C ASP A 22 11.49 3.48 -11.99
N ASP A 23 11.39 4.14 -10.83
CA ASP A 23 11.30 3.39 -9.57
C ASP A 23 9.86 3.05 -9.15
N SER A 24 8.94 4.02 -9.18
CA SER A 24 7.58 3.82 -8.61
C SER A 24 6.74 2.77 -9.35
N SER A 25 6.85 2.68 -10.67
CA SER A 25 6.15 1.73 -11.52
C SER A 25 6.72 0.31 -11.42
N LEU A 26 8.04 0.17 -11.29
CA LEU A 26 8.71 -1.11 -11.03
C LEU A 26 8.34 -1.64 -9.65
N ILE A 27 8.31 -0.78 -8.64
CA ILE A 27 7.95 -1.14 -7.27
C ILE A 27 6.48 -1.56 -7.18
N ASP A 28 5.57 -0.87 -7.87
CA ASP A 28 4.15 -1.24 -7.91
C ASP A 28 3.92 -2.57 -8.66
N LEU A 29 4.62 -2.78 -9.79
CA LEU A 29 4.59 -4.06 -10.50
C LEU A 29 5.13 -5.22 -9.65
N ILE A 30 6.21 -4.99 -8.91
CA ILE A 30 6.80 -5.96 -7.97
C ILE A 30 5.83 -6.23 -6.82
N ASN A 31 5.24 -5.21 -6.20
CA ASN A 31 4.26 -5.38 -5.11
C ASN A 31 3.05 -6.18 -5.58
N ARG A 32 2.53 -5.87 -6.76
CA ARG A 32 1.41 -6.61 -7.37
C ARG A 32 1.80 -8.05 -7.70
N GLY A 33 3.01 -8.27 -8.21
CA GLY A 33 3.56 -9.61 -8.46
C GLY A 33 3.70 -10.44 -7.18
N ILE A 34 4.20 -9.84 -6.11
CA ILE A 34 4.31 -10.47 -4.79
C ILE A 34 2.93 -10.81 -4.24
N ALA A 35 1.94 -9.92 -4.34
CA ALA A 35 0.58 -10.20 -3.90
C ALA A 35 -0.02 -11.43 -4.61
N TYR A 36 0.13 -11.53 -5.93
CA TYR A 36 -0.28 -12.73 -6.67
C TYR A 36 0.51 -13.98 -6.25
N ALA A 37 1.83 -13.86 -6.06
CA ALA A 37 2.67 -14.96 -5.61
C ALA A 37 2.26 -15.48 -4.22
N LEU A 38 1.90 -14.58 -3.29
CA LEU A 38 1.43 -14.94 -1.94
C LEU A 38 0.10 -15.70 -1.99
N ILE A 39 -0.85 -15.29 -2.86
CA ILE A 39 -2.12 -16.00 -3.04
C ILE A 39 -1.86 -17.42 -3.55
N ILE A 40 -1.02 -17.56 -4.59
CA ILE A 40 -0.67 -18.85 -5.18
C ILE A 40 0.07 -19.73 -4.17
N ALA A 41 1.05 -19.17 -3.45
CA ALA A 41 1.82 -19.86 -2.42
C ALA A 41 0.93 -20.32 -1.26
N GLY A 42 -0.02 -19.49 -0.82
CA GLY A 42 -0.99 -19.84 0.21
C GLY A 42 -1.84 -21.04 -0.20
N ILE A 43 -2.42 -21.01 -1.40
CA ILE A 43 -3.22 -22.12 -1.93
C ILE A 43 -2.38 -23.41 -2.06
N LEU A 44 -1.17 -23.30 -2.62
CA LEU A 44 -0.25 -24.44 -2.73
C LEU A 44 0.08 -25.04 -1.36
N SER A 45 0.39 -24.20 -0.37
CA SER A 45 0.73 -24.66 0.98
C SER A 45 -0.41 -25.48 1.59
N VAL A 46 -1.66 -25.01 1.46
CA VAL A 46 -2.84 -25.76 1.93
C VAL A 46 -2.97 -27.12 1.23
N ILE A 47 -2.78 -27.18 -0.09
CA ILE A 47 -2.83 -28.44 -0.85
C ILE A 47 -1.75 -29.43 -0.37
N PHE A 48 -0.53 -28.95 -0.13
CA PHE A 48 0.56 -29.79 0.36
C PHE A 48 0.31 -30.32 1.78
N ILE A 49 -0.34 -29.53 2.65
CA ILE A 49 -0.76 -30.00 3.98
C ILE A 49 -1.78 -31.12 3.85
N PHE A 50 -2.78 -30.98 2.98
CA PHE A 50 -3.77 -32.04 2.74
C PHE A 50 -3.12 -33.31 2.18
N TYR A 51 -2.22 -33.18 1.21
CA TYR A 51 -1.51 -34.32 0.64
C TYR A 51 -0.66 -35.05 1.67
N GLY A 52 0.10 -34.31 2.50
CA GLY A 52 0.87 -34.87 3.61
C GLY A 52 -0.02 -35.52 4.67
N GLY A 53 -1.17 -34.92 4.98
CA GLY A 53 -2.14 -35.47 5.95
C GLY A 53 -2.77 -36.78 5.47
N ILE A 54 -3.20 -36.85 4.21
CA ILE A 54 -3.73 -38.09 3.62
C ILE A 54 -2.65 -39.17 3.59
N SER A 55 -1.42 -38.83 3.19
CA SER A 55 -0.29 -39.76 3.17
C SER A 55 0.04 -40.29 4.58
N PHE A 56 -0.06 -39.45 5.62
CA PHE A 56 0.13 -39.85 7.01
C PHE A 56 -0.93 -40.86 7.46
N ILE A 57 -2.20 -40.60 7.15
CA ILE A 57 -3.31 -41.53 7.48
C ILE A 57 -3.14 -42.86 6.73
N LEU A 58 -2.74 -42.81 5.47
CA LEU A 58 -2.55 -44.00 4.63
C LEU A 58 -1.27 -44.80 4.97
N SER A 59 -0.39 -44.26 5.81
CA SER A 59 0.87 -44.91 6.19
C SER A 59 0.67 -46.19 7.03
N GLY A 60 -0.51 -46.39 7.61
CA GLY A 60 -0.94 -47.68 8.16
C GLY A 60 -0.02 -48.28 9.24
N GLY A 61 0.76 -47.45 9.94
CA GLY A 61 1.71 -47.90 10.97
C GLY A 61 3.12 -48.24 10.49
N GLN A 62 3.42 -48.16 9.18
CA GLN A 62 4.78 -48.35 8.67
C GLN A 62 5.63 -47.12 8.98
N GLU A 63 6.60 -47.24 9.88
CA GLU A 63 7.44 -46.14 10.35
C GLU A 63 8.08 -45.33 9.21
N GLU A 64 8.50 -46.00 8.13
CA GLU A 64 9.14 -45.35 7.00
C GLU A 64 8.19 -44.40 6.25
N LYS A 65 6.94 -44.82 6.03
CA LYS A 65 5.91 -43.99 5.39
C LYS A 65 5.45 -42.86 6.31
N ILE A 66 5.33 -43.12 7.61
CA ILE A 66 5.03 -42.10 8.61
C ILE A 66 6.11 -41.02 8.60
N LYS A 67 7.38 -41.41 8.61
CA LYS A 67 8.51 -40.48 8.60
C LYS A 67 8.52 -39.62 7.33
N GLN A 68 8.19 -40.21 6.19
CA GLN A 68 8.07 -39.49 4.92
C GLN A 68 6.88 -38.52 4.90
N ALA A 69 5.71 -38.92 5.39
CA ALA A 69 4.55 -38.04 5.48
C ALA A 69 4.78 -36.87 6.44
N VAL A 70 5.41 -37.12 7.59
CA VAL A 70 5.75 -36.08 8.58
C VAL A 70 6.75 -35.09 8.02
N SER A 71 7.75 -35.53 7.26
CA SER A 71 8.69 -34.59 6.62
C SER A 71 7.98 -33.71 5.60
N THR A 72 7.10 -34.28 4.76
CA THR A 72 6.25 -33.50 3.84
C THR A 72 5.41 -32.45 4.57
N ILE A 73 4.74 -32.82 5.65
CA ILE A 73 3.95 -31.87 6.45
C ILE A 73 4.84 -30.76 7.04
N ARG A 74 6.02 -31.11 7.56
CA ARG A 74 6.97 -30.11 8.09
C ARG A 74 7.38 -29.10 7.02
N TYR A 75 7.71 -29.55 5.81
CA TYR A 75 8.04 -28.64 4.71
C TYR A 75 6.87 -27.74 4.33
N ALA A 76 5.65 -28.27 4.30
CA ALA A 76 4.46 -27.48 4.02
C ALA A 76 4.22 -26.38 5.07
N ILE A 77 4.42 -26.70 6.35
CA ILE A 77 4.31 -25.73 7.47
C ILE A 77 5.40 -24.67 7.38
N ILE A 78 6.65 -25.04 7.08
CA ILE A 78 7.74 -24.07 6.90
C ILE A 78 7.41 -23.10 5.76
N GLY A 79 6.89 -23.61 4.63
CA GLY A 79 6.44 -22.79 3.52
C GLY A 79 5.36 -21.77 3.94
N LEU A 80 4.35 -22.22 4.70
CA LEU A 80 3.30 -21.35 5.21
C LEU A 80 3.85 -20.23 6.11
N ILE A 81 4.76 -20.58 7.03
CA ILE A 81 5.40 -19.62 7.93
C ILE A 81 6.19 -18.57 7.14
N VAL A 82 6.94 -18.99 6.13
CA VAL A 82 7.71 -18.10 5.25
C VAL A 82 6.78 -17.15 4.48
N THR A 83 5.64 -17.64 3.98
CA THR A 83 4.63 -16.80 3.30
C THR A 83 4.11 -15.70 4.24
N ILE A 84 3.79 -16.04 5.50
CA ILE A 84 3.30 -15.08 6.50
C ILE A 84 4.38 -14.03 6.83
N LEU A 85 5.63 -14.47 7.03
CA LEU A 85 6.77 -13.58 7.30
C LEU A 85 7.07 -12.65 6.11
N SER A 86 6.93 -13.16 4.88
CA SER A 86 7.16 -12.39 3.65
C SER A 86 6.27 -11.15 3.59
N VAL A 87 4.99 -11.26 3.96
CA VAL A 87 4.05 -10.12 3.99
C VAL A 87 4.58 -8.97 4.85
N ILE A 88 5.14 -9.27 6.02
CA ILE A 88 5.67 -8.26 6.96
C ILE A 88 6.88 -7.56 6.35
N ILE A 89 7.79 -8.33 5.75
CA ILE A 89 9.01 -7.81 5.14
C ILE A 89 8.66 -6.96 3.92
N VAL A 90 7.74 -7.41 3.07
CA VAL A 90 7.30 -6.69 1.87
C VAL A 90 6.64 -5.36 2.25
N ASN A 91 5.79 -5.36 3.27
CA ASN A 91 5.20 -4.13 3.80
C ASN A 91 6.25 -3.19 4.40
N ALA A 92 7.26 -3.73 5.08
CA ALA A 92 8.36 -2.94 5.62
C ALA A 92 9.18 -2.31 4.48
N VAL A 93 9.58 -3.10 3.49
CA VAL A 93 10.33 -2.66 2.30
C VAL A 93 9.54 -1.62 1.51
N GLY A 94 8.23 -1.81 1.31
CA GLY A 94 7.36 -0.83 0.66
C GLY A 94 7.30 0.52 1.41
N ARG A 95 7.37 0.50 2.75
CA ARG A 95 7.46 1.72 3.57
C ARG A 95 8.85 2.35 3.51
N PHE A 96 9.92 1.55 3.48
CA PHE A 96 11.30 2.04 3.37
C PHE A 96 11.64 2.63 1.99
N ILE A 97 10.93 2.19 0.95
CA ILE A 97 11.10 2.65 -0.43
C ILE A 97 10.39 4.00 -0.71
N GLY A 98 9.64 4.54 0.25
CA GLY A 98 9.31 5.97 0.25
C GLY A 98 8.09 6.38 -0.57
N LEU A 99 7.18 5.47 -0.94
CA LEU A 99 5.86 5.87 -1.45
C LEU A 99 4.88 6.00 -0.28
N ASN A 100 4.95 7.15 0.41
CA ASN A 100 3.91 7.61 1.35
C ASN A 100 2.60 7.84 0.58
N THR A 101 1.86 6.77 0.30
CA THR A 101 0.53 6.84 -0.34
C THR A 101 -0.56 7.09 0.71
N ILE A 102 -0.28 7.96 1.68
CA ILE A 102 -1.17 8.20 2.84
C ILE A 102 -1.34 9.70 3.10
N ASP A 103 -1.25 10.55 2.06
CA ASP A 103 -1.43 12.00 2.21
C ASP A 103 -2.43 12.63 1.21
N TYR A 104 -3.21 11.85 0.46
CA TYR A 104 -4.19 12.40 -0.50
C TYR A 104 -5.63 11.91 -0.31
N LEU A 105 -5.91 11.18 0.77
CA LEU A 105 -7.28 10.82 1.17
C LEU A 105 -7.63 11.38 2.55
N SER A 106 -7.04 12.52 2.92
CA SER A 106 -7.52 13.28 4.08
C SER A 106 -8.70 14.14 3.64
N PHE A 107 -9.90 13.72 4.05
CA PHE A 107 -11.18 14.45 3.94
C PHE A 107 -11.12 15.90 4.50
N ASN A 108 -10.01 16.25 5.14
CA ASN A 108 -9.70 17.55 5.72
C ASN A 108 -9.64 18.70 4.69
N GLU A 109 -9.40 18.43 3.40
CA GLU A 109 -9.42 19.51 2.38
C GLU A 109 -10.86 19.90 2.01
N ILE A 110 -11.78 18.93 2.04
CA ILE A 110 -13.20 19.14 1.72
C ILE A 110 -13.89 19.95 2.82
N ILE A 111 -13.52 19.73 4.09
CA ILE A 111 -14.11 20.45 5.23
C ILE A 111 -13.66 21.92 5.31
N HIS A 112 -12.54 22.30 4.68
CA HIS A 112 -12.12 23.70 4.64
C HIS A 112 -12.84 24.53 3.58
N VAL A 113 -13.18 23.94 2.43
CA VAL A 113 -13.98 24.62 1.39
C VAL A 113 -15.42 24.86 1.87
N ILE A 114 -15.98 23.90 2.61
CA ILE A 114 -17.33 24.04 3.18
C ILE A 114 -17.38 25.14 4.25
N GLN A 115 -16.31 25.33 5.03
CA GLN A 115 -16.27 26.40 6.03
C GLN A 115 -16.04 27.79 5.43
N GLN A 116 -15.32 27.92 4.32
CA GLN A 116 -15.25 29.18 3.57
C GLN A 116 -16.60 29.58 2.97
N ILE A 117 -17.32 28.62 2.38
CA ILE A 117 -18.67 28.86 1.88
C ILE A 117 -19.64 29.12 3.04
N SER A 118 -19.45 28.47 4.18
CA SER A 118 -20.29 28.67 5.36
C SER A 118 -20.13 30.07 5.94
N ASP A 119 -18.93 30.64 5.94
CA ASP A 119 -18.67 32.01 6.42
C ASP A 119 -19.24 33.07 5.46
N ASP A 120 -19.14 32.84 4.15
CA ASP A 120 -19.75 33.73 3.14
C ASP A 120 -21.29 33.67 3.14
N ILE A 121 -21.89 32.50 3.43
CA ILE A 121 -23.36 32.35 3.47
C ILE A 121 -23.96 32.69 4.84
N ARG A 122 -23.28 32.40 5.97
CA ARG A 122 -23.74 32.79 7.33
C ARG A 122 -23.35 34.22 7.71
N GLY A 123 -22.58 34.92 6.88
CA GLY A 123 -22.21 36.34 7.03
C GLY A 123 -23.19 37.34 6.38
N GLY A 124 -24.35 36.92 5.89
CA GLY A 124 -25.36 37.77 5.25
C GLY A 124 -26.20 38.62 6.22
N GLY A 125 -25.57 39.30 7.17
CA GLY A 125 -26.24 40.08 8.21
C GLY A 125 -25.52 41.38 8.57
N ASN A 126 -25.05 42.15 7.58
CA ASN A 126 -24.68 43.54 7.82
C ASN A 126 -25.86 44.45 7.40
N GLY A 127 -26.70 44.75 8.39
CA GLY A 127 -27.82 45.66 8.29
C GLY A 127 -27.38 47.06 7.87
N GLY A 128 -28.22 47.68 7.04
CA GLY A 128 -27.99 48.99 6.47
C GLY A 128 -27.67 50.06 7.53
N SER A 129 -26.65 50.86 7.23
CA SER A 129 -26.41 52.17 7.85
C SER A 129 -25.35 52.96 7.08
N THR A 130 -25.66 53.41 5.85
CA THR A 130 -24.90 54.52 5.24
C THR A 130 -25.77 55.38 4.31
N ARG A 131 -26.62 56.18 4.97
CA ARG A 131 -26.97 57.59 4.66
C ARG A 131 -26.45 58.16 3.34
N THR A 132 -27.35 58.47 2.40
CA THR A 132 -27.26 59.65 1.53
C THR A 132 -28.66 60.07 1.07
N LEU A 133 -29.32 60.97 1.82
CA LEU A 133 -30.33 61.86 1.25
C LEU A 133 -29.84 63.27 1.52
N ASN A 134 -29.35 63.91 0.47
CA ASN A 134 -29.41 65.36 0.29
C ASN A 134 -30.80 65.66 -0.29
#